data_AF-S4PKY9-F1
#
_entry.id   AF-S4PKY9-F1
#
_cell.length_a   1.000
_cell.length_b   1.000
_cell.length_c   1.000
_cell.angle_alpha   90.00
_cell.angle_beta   90.00
_cell.angle_gamma   90.00
#
_symmetry.space_group_name_H-M   'P 1'
#
loop_
_entity.id
_entity.type
_entity.pdbx_description
1 polymer ?
#
loop_
_entity_poly.entity_id
_entity_poly.type
_entity_poly.pdbx_seq_one_letter_code
_entity_poly.pdbx_strand_id
1 'polypeptide(L)'
;WRIPASEVPRDKGTDFGSGGFAPYGIAGIIKGAAVCFYGFIGFDCVATAGEEARRPQKSIPFAVVASLLVVFLAYCGVSSVLTLMIPYYMQDEKAPFPYVYDQLGWPW
;
A
#
# COMPACT_ATOMS: atom_id res chain seq x y z
N TRP A 1 8.37 -0.31 -15.81
CA TRP A 1 7.02 -0.82 -15.49
C TRP A 1 6.39 -1.71 -16.57
N ARG A 2 7.19 -2.45 -17.35
CA ARG A 2 6.68 -3.52 -18.19
C ARG A 2 7.55 -4.73 -17.91
N ILE A 3 7.24 -5.43 -16.82
CA ILE A 3 7.85 -6.73 -16.57
C ILE A 3 7.28 -7.66 -17.65
N PRO A 4 8.10 -8.18 -18.57
CA PRO A 4 7.61 -9.04 -19.63
C PRO A 4 7.12 -10.37 -19.05
N ALA A 5 6.08 -10.93 -19.66
CA ALA A 5 5.46 -12.19 -19.22
C ALA A 5 6.42 -13.39 -19.19
N SER A 6 7.59 -13.27 -19.84
CA SER A 6 8.66 -14.28 -19.83
C SER A 6 9.51 -14.27 -18.55
N GLU A 7 9.59 -13.13 -17.85
CA GLU A 7 10.36 -12.99 -16.61
C GLU A 7 9.55 -13.35 -15.36
N VAL A 8 8.22 -13.47 -15.50
CA VAL A 8 7.33 -13.83 -14.40
C VAL A 8 7.52 -15.32 -14.07
N PRO A 9 7.93 -15.67 -12.84
CA PRO A 9 8.06 -17.07 -12.43
C PRO A 9 6.72 -17.80 -12.59
N ARG A 10 6.73 -18.94 -13.27
CA ARG A 10 5.54 -19.81 -13.43
C ARG A 10 5.62 -21.08 -12.59
N ASP A 11 6.68 -21.22 -11.81
CA ASP A 11 6.95 -22.42 -11.03
C ASP A 11 6.57 -22.20 -9.56
N LYS A 12 6.02 -23.26 -8.95
CA LYS A 12 5.59 -23.38 -7.54
C LYS A 12 4.28 -22.68 -7.16
N GLY A 13 3.15 -23.35 -7.36
CA GLY A 13 1.93 -23.25 -6.52
C GLY A 13 1.24 -21.89 -6.37
N THR A 14 1.77 -20.81 -6.93
CA THR A 14 1.29 -19.44 -6.80
C THR A 14 1.35 -18.78 -8.16
N ASP A 15 0.21 -18.28 -8.63
CA ASP A 15 0.11 -17.57 -9.90
C ASP A 15 0.53 -16.11 -9.70
N PHE A 16 1.58 -15.68 -10.40
CA PHE A 16 2.06 -14.30 -10.39
C PHE A 16 1.48 -13.46 -11.54
N GLY A 17 0.54 -14.00 -12.32
CA GLY A 17 -0.18 -13.27 -13.37
C GLY A 17 0.63 -13.03 -14.65
N SER A 18 0.18 -12.06 -15.46
CA SER A 18 0.68 -11.85 -16.83
C SER A 18 1.84 -10.85 -16.96
N GLY A 19 2.36 -10.33 -15.83
CA GLY A 19 3.32 -9.23 -15.83
C GLY A 19 2.70 -7.87 -16.17
N GLY A 20 3.53 -6.88 -16.49
CA GLY A 20 3.08 -5.52 -16.76
C GLY A 20 2.62 -4.74 -15.53
N PHE A 21 1.71 -3.77 -15.71
CA PHE A 21 1.22 -2.88 -14.64
C PHE A 21 0.11 -3.52 -13.79
N ALA A 22 -0.76 -4.32 -14.41
CA ALA A 22 -1.90 -4.96 -13.76
C ALA A 22 -1.84 -6.49 -13.99
N PRO A 23 -0.86 -7.19 -13.41
CA PRO A 23 -0.62 -8.62 -13.65
C PRO A 23 -1.80 -9.52 -13.28
N TYR A 24 -2.60 -9.09 -12.29
CA TYR A 24 -3.79 -9.78 -11.79
C TYR A 24 -5.11 -9.22 -12.33
N GLY A 25 -5.05 -8.29 -13.29
CA GLY A 25 -6.21 -7.60 -13.85
C GLY A 25 -7.01 -6.79 -12.82
N ILE A 26 -8.23 -6.40 -13.21
CA ILE A 26 -9.12 -5.58 -12.37
C ILE A 26 -9.54 -6.33 -11.10
N ALA A 27 -9.75 -7.65 -11.19
CA ALA A 27 -10.12 -8.48 -10.04
C ALA A 27 -9.05 -8.43 -8.94
N GLY A 28 -7.76 -8.53 -9.30
CA GLY A 28 -6.66 -8.40 -8.35
C GLY A 28 -6.57 -6.99 -7.74
N ILE A 29 -6.81 -5.95 -8.53
CA ILE A 29 -6.84 -4.56 -8.04
C ILE A 29 -7.94 -4.38 -6.98
N ILE A 30 -9.16 -4.85 -7.24
CA ILE A 30 -10.27 -4.76 -6.29
C ILE A 30 -9.97 -5.55 -5.01
N LYS A 31 -9.41 -6.76 -5.14
CA LYS A 31 -9.00 -7.57 -3.98
C LYS A 31 -7.94 -6.86 -3.14
N GLY A 32 -6.93 -6.27 -3.78
CA GLY A 32 -5.91 -5.46 -3.09
C GLY A 32 -6.50 -4.24 -2.41
N ALA A 33 -7.40 -3.52 -3.08
CA ALA A 33 -8.10 -2.36 -2.51
C ALA A 33 -8.90 -2.73 -1.25
N ALA A 34 -9.54 -3.90 -1.22
CA ALA A 34 -10.25 -4.39 -0.04
C ALA A 34 -9.31 -4.64 1.15
N VAL A 35 -8.09 -5.13 0.91
CA VAL A 35 -7.07 -5.29 1.95
C VAL A 35 -6.55 -3.92 2.42
N CYS A 36 -6.29 -3.00 1.50
CA CYS A 36 -5.84 -1.64 1.83
C CYS A 36 -6.84 -0.87 2.69
N PHE A 37 -8.13 -1.21 2.66
CA PHE A 37 -9.16 -0.60 3.51
C PHE A 37 -8.84 -0.72 5.01
N TYR A 38 -8.17 -1.81 5.43
CA TYR A 38 -7.73 -1.96 6.81
C TYR A 38 -6.77 -0.86 7.28
N GLY A 39 -5.96 -0.30 6.37
CA GLY A 39 -5.04 0.80 6.68
C GLY A 39 -5.72 2.14 6.97
N PHE A 40 -7.02 2.26 6.69
CA PHE A 40 -7.81 3.46 6.99
C PHE A 40 -8.62 3.33 8.28
N ILE A 41 -8.54 2.19 8.98
CA ILE A 41 -9.18 2.03 10.30
C ILE A 41 -8.41 2.89 11.32
N GLY A 42 -9.14 3.68 12.13
CA GLY A 42 -8.55 4.56 13.16
C GLY A 42 -8.90 6.05 13.01
N PHE A 43 -9.64 6.44 11.97
CA PHE A 43 -10.11 7.83 11.83
C PHE A 43 -11.12 8.24 12.92
N ASP A 44 -11.75 7.26 13.57
CA ASP A 44 -12.69 7.43 14.68
C ASP A 44 -12.04 8.05 15.92
N CYS A 45 -10.73 7.84 16.13
CA CYS A 45 -9.98 8.52 17.18
C CYS A 45 -10.02 10.06 17.06
N VAL A 46 -10.15 10.60 15.83
CA VAL A 46 -10.29 12.05 15.60
C VAL A 46 -11.61 12.56 16.16
N ALA A 47 -12.67 11.74 16.14
CA ALA A 47 -13.96 12.09 16.70
C ALA A 47 -13.93 12.09 18.24
N THR A 48 -13.18 11.16 18.86
CA THR A 48 -13.00 11.12 20.32
C THR A 48 -12.29 12.36 20.85
N ALA A 49 -11.30 12.88 20.13
CA ALA A 49 -10.61 14.13 20.47
C ALA A 49 -11.45 15.40 20.20
N GLY A 50 -12.70 15.24 19.77
CA GLY A 50 -13.60 16.34 19.44
C GLY A 50 -13.96 17.23 20.63
N GLU A 51 -13.98 16.68 21.85
CA GLU A 51 -14.32 17.42 23.08
C GLU A 51 -13.25 18.47 23.46
N GLU A 52 -12.00 18.27 23.03
CA GLU A 52 -10.89 19.19 23.26
C GLU A 52 -10.73 20.23 22.13
N ALA A 53 -11.50 20.10 21.06
CA ALA A 53 -11.41 20.98 19.90
C ALA A 53 -12.13 22.32 20.17
N ARG A 54 -11.44 23.45 19.94
CA ARG A 54 -12.05 24.80 20.06
C ARG A 54 -13.28 25.02 19.17
N ARG A 55 -13.39 24.33 18.02
CA ARG A 55 -14.50 24.45 17.04
C ARG A 55 -14.83 23.09 16.41
N PRO A 56 -15.47 22.17 17.14
CA PRO A 56 -15.61 20.78 16.73
C PRO A 56 -16.38 20.63 15.40
N GLN A 57 -17.42 21.45 15.15
CA GLN A 57 -18.24 21.35 13.94
C GLN A 57 -17.48 21.57 12.63
N LYS A 58 -16.32 22.28 12.67
CA LYS A 58 -15.49 22.54 11.50
C LYS A 58 -14.14 21.83 11.56
N SER A 59 -13.54 21.77 12.75
CA SER A 59 -12.22 21.16 12.93
C SER A 59 -12.23 19.66 12.76
N ILE A 60 -13.28 18.95 13.24
CA ILE A 60 -13.34 17.49 13.15
C ILE A 60 -13.49 17.03 11.68
N PRO A 61 -14.43 17.54 10.87
CA PRO A 61 -14.54 17.14 9.47
C PRO A 61 -13.27 17.45 8.67
N PHE A 62 -12.65 18.61 8.91
CA PHE A 62 -11.40 18.98 8.26
C PHE A 62 -10.25 18.04 8.65
N ALA A 63 -10.12 17.72 9.94
CA ALA A 63 -9.07 16.83 10.44
C ALA A 63 -9.20 15.41 9.86
N VAL A 64 -10.43 14.88 9.74
CA VAL A 64 -10.69 13.58 9.12
C VAL A 64 -10.28 13.58 7.64
N VAL A 65 -10.68 14.59 6.86
CA VAL A 65 -10.32 14.64 5.44
C VAL A 65 -8.82 14.84 5.24
N ALA A 66 -8.21 15.71 6.04
CA ALA A 66 -6.77 15.97 5.97
C ALA A 66 -5.95 14.73 6.36
N SER A 67 -6.33 14.01 7.41
CA SER A 67 -5.63 12.79 7.83
C SER A 67 -5.75 11.69 6.78
N LEU A 68 -6.96 11.47 6.24
CA LEU A 68 -7.18 10.50 5.16
C LEU A 68 -6.35 10.82 3.91
N LEU A 69 -6.26 12.10 3.53
CA LEU A 69 -5.47 12.52 2.37
C LEU A 69 -3.96 12.30 2.59
N VAL A 70 -3.45 12.62 3.78
CA VAL A 70 -2.05 12.38 4.13
C VAL A 70 -1.72 10.88 4.11
N VAL A 71 -2.57 10.06 4.73
CA VAL A 71 -2.40 8.59 4.75
C VAL A 71 -2.49 8.01 3.33
N PHE A 72 -3.44 8.47 2.53
CA PHE A 72 -3.57 8.06 1.13
C PHE A 72 -2.29 8.34 0.32
N LEU A 73 -1.76 9.56 0.42
CA LEU A 73 -0.52 9.93 -0.28
C LEU A 73 0.68 9.11 0.22
N ALA A 74 0.79 8.89 1.53
CA ALA A 74 1.86 8.08 2.12
C ALA A 74 1.81 6.63 1.62
N TYR A 75 0.62 5.99 1.63
CA TYR A 75 0.45 4.62 1.15
C TYR A 75 0.69 4.48 -0.35
N CYS A 76 0.16 5.40 -1.17
CA CYS A 76 0.44 5.41 -2.60
C CYS A 76 1.93 5.64 -2.87
N GLY A 77 2.58 6.54 -2.13
CA GLY A 77 4.01 6.82 -2.24
C GLY A 77 4.87 5.60 -1.91
N VAL A 78 4.64 4.99 -0.75
CA VAL A 78 5.33 3.77 -0.29
C VAL A 78 5.13 2.62 -1.27
N SER A 79 3.89 2.35 -1.68
CA SER A 79 3.57 1.29 -2.63
C SER A 79 4.27 1.51 -3.99
N SER A 80 4.30 2.76 -4.46
CA SER A 80 5.00 3.12 -5.69
C SER A 80 6.51 2.92 -5.59
N VAL A 81 7.13 3.37 -4.50
CA VAL A 81 8.58 3.21 -4.26
C VAL A 81 8.96 1.73 -4.18
N LEU A 82 8.24 0.93 -3.40
CA LEU A 82 8.55 -0.48 -3.24
C LEU A 82 8.45 -1.25 -4.57
N THR A 83 7.40 -0.97 -5.36
CA THR A 83 7.19 -1.62 -6.66
C THR A 83 8.15 -1.10 -7.74
N LEU A 84 8.74 0.09 -7.54
CA LEU A 84 9.84 0.60 -8.36
C LEU A 84 11.19 -0.03 -8.00
N MET A 85 11.40 -0.37 -6.72
CA MET A 85 12.66 -0.93 -6.24
C MET A 85 12.84 -2.39 -6.64
N ILE A 86 11.79 -3.21 -6.52
CA ILE A 86 11.85 -4.65 -6.85
C ILE A 86 10.59 -5.14 -7.58
N PRO A 87 10.70 -6.18 -8.42
CA PRO A 87 9.56 -6.80 -9.07
C PRO A 87 8.51 -7.26 -8.05
N TYR A 88 7.23 -7.07 -8.36
CA TYR A 88 6.12 -7.39 -7.44
C TYR A 88 6.12 -8.84 -6.95
N TYR A 89 6.60 -9.79 -7.77
CA TYR A 89 6.67 -11.21 -7.42
C TYR A 89 7.85 -11.59 -6.51
N MET A 90 8.78 -10.65 -6.27
CA MET A 90 9.89 -10.83 -5.32
C MET A 90 9.63 -10.17 -3.97
N GLN A 91 8.52 -9.44 -3.81
CA GLN A 91 8.21 -8.77 -2.55
C GLN A 91 7.84 -9.79 -1.47
N ASP A 92 8.42 -9.63 -0.28
CA ASP A 92 8.00 -10.40 0.90
C ASP A 92 6.70 -9.81 1.47
N GLU A 93 5.72 -10.68 1.73
CA GLU A 93 4.40 -10.28 2.23
C GLU A 93 4.45 -9.72 3.67
N LYS A 94 5.38 -10.22 4.50
CA LYS A 94 5.44 -9.92 5.94
C LYS A 94 6.40 -8.78 6.25
N ALA A 95 7.50 -8.68 5.51
CA ALA A 95 8.58 -7.75 5.75
C ALA A 95 9.15 -7.18 4.44
N PRO A 96 8.35 -6.43 3.66
CA PRO A 96 8.75 -5.97 2.33
C PRO A 96 9.98 -5.05 2.35
N PHE A 97 10.08 -4.15 3.33
CA PHE A 97 11.20 -3.20 3.43
C PHE A 97 12.49 -3.83 3.94
N PRO A 98 12.51 -4.56 5.08
CA PRO A 98 13.73 -5.26 5.49
C PRO A 98 14.26 -6.19 4.39
N TYR A 99 13.34 -6.91 3.71
CA TYR A 99 13.70 -7.76 2.58
C TYR A 99 14.35 -6.97 1.44
N VAL A 100 13.78 -5.84 1.02
CA VAL A 100 14.33 -5.05 -0.08
C VAL A 100 15.71 -4.45 0.26
N TYR A 101 15.90 -4.02 1.51
CA TYR A 101 17.18 -3.44 1.94
C TYR A 101 18.29 -4.48 2.00
N ASP A 102 17.97 -5.69 2.47
CA ASP A 102 18.91 -6.83 2.46
C ASP A 102 19.34 -7.20 1.03
N GLN A 103 18.39 -7.24 0.09
CA GLN A 103 18.67 -7.48 -1.34
C GLN A 103 19.58 -6.42 -1.98
N LEU A 104 19.53 -5.18 -1.48
CA LEU A 104 20.37 -4.07 -1.97
C LEU A 104 21.75 -4.01 -1.29
N GLY A 105 22.04 -4.92 -0.34
CA GLY A 105 23.27 -4.89 0.43
C GLY A 105 23.34 -3.70 1.39
N TRP A 106 22.19 -3.18 1.83
CA TRP A 106 22.07 -2.15 2.86
C TRP A 106 21.60 -2.82 4.16
N PRO A 107 22.49 -3.55 4.87
CA PRO A 107 22.11 -4.19 6.12
C PRO A 107 21.67 -3.13 7.13
N TRP A 108 20.57 -3.44 7.81
CA TRP A 108 19.97 -2.64 8.87
C TRP A 108 20.62 -2.93 10.22
#